data_AF-A0A485AM34-F1
#
_entry.id   AF-A0A485AM34-F1
#
_cell.length_a   1.000
_cell.length_b   1.000
_cell.length_c   1.000
_cell.angle_alpha   90.00
_cell.angle_beta   90.00
_cell.angle_gamma   90.00
#
_symmetry.space_group_name_H-M   'P 1'
#
loop_
_entity.id
_entity.type
_entity.pdbx_description
1 polymer ?
#
loop_
_entity_poly.entity_id
_entity_poly.type
_entity_poly.pdbx_seq_one_letter_code
_entity_poly.pdbx_strand_id
1 'polypeptide(L)'
;MGPETPLGEPKNKYMELGPRDKVSQAFWHEWRKGNTIPTPRGDVVYLDLRHLGEKKLLERLPFICELAKAYVGVDPVKEPIPVRPTAHYTMGGIETDQQCETRIKGLFAVGECSSVGLHGANRLGSNSLAELVVFGRLAGEQAMTRAAQAGEMNVAALDAQAADVEKRLKDLVNQEGNENWAKIRDEMGCRWKKAAVSIARRS
;
A
#
# COMPACT_ATOMS: atom_id res chain seq x y z
N MET A 1 -20.15 0.23 8.16
CA MET A 1 -21.01 0.01 9.34
C MET A 1 -21.98 -1.09 8.97
N GLY A 2 -22.01 -2.19 9.73
CA GLY A 2 -22.99 -3.27 9.49
C GLY A 2 -24.43 -2.78 9.67
N PRO A 3 -25.44 -3.60 9.35
CA PRO A 3 -26.84 -3.25 9.57
C PRO A 3 -27.05 -2.81 11.04
N GLU A 4 -27.87 -1.77 11.22
CA GLU A 4 -28.19 -1.25 12.55
C GLU A 4 -28.76 -2.37 13.41
N THR A 5 -28.22 -2.51 14.61
CA THR A 5 -28.72 -3.50 15.58
C THR A 5 -30.07 -2.99 16.09
N PRO A 6 -31.15 -3.80 16.04
CA PRO A 6 -32.43 -3.40 16.61
C PRO A 6 -32.26 -2.97 18.07
N LEU A 7 -32.88 -1.85 18.45
CA LEU A 7 -32.87 -1.34 19.82
C LEU A 7 -33.40 -2.41 20.78
N GLY A 8 -32.58 -2.83 21.74
CA GLY A 8 -32.99 -3.71 22.85
C GLY A 8 -32.19 -5.00 23.02
N GLU A 9 -31.36 -5.40 22.04
CA GLU A 9 -30.53 -6.60 22.15
C GLU A 9 -29.05 -6.29 21.80
N PRO A 10 -28.13 -6.27 22.77
CA PRO A 10 -26.71 -6.17 22.46
C PRO A 10 -26.26 -7.45 21.74
N LYS A 11 -26.23 -7.41 20.41
CA LYS A 11 -25.57 -8.44 19.60
C LYS A 11 -24.08 -8.13 19.54
N ASN A 12 -23.24 -9.14 19.76
CA ASN A 12 -21.81 -9.01 19.50
C ASN A 12 -21.63 -8.55 18.06
N LYS A 13 -21.01 -7.38 17.88
CA LYS A 13 -20.59 -6.95 16.55
C LYS A 13 -19.67 -8.04 16.00
N TYR A 14 -19.98 -8.50 14.80
CA TYR A 14 -19.09 -9.29 13.96
C TYR A 14 -17.67 -8.71 14.02
N MET A 15 -16.75 -9.44 14.65
CA MET A 15 -15.38 -8.98 14.94
C MET A 15 -14.61 -8.71 13.64
N GLU A 16 -14.99 -9.38 12.55
CA GLU A 16 -14.48 -9.20 11.19
C GLU A 16 -14.88 -7.86 10.55
N LEU A 17 -15.86 -7.14 11.12
CA LEU A 17 -16.23 -5.79 10.68
C LEU A 17 -15.44 -4.68 11.39
N GLY A 18 -14.44 -5.05 12.19
CA GLY A 18 -13.54 -4.12 12.86
C GLY A 18 -12.63 -3.35 11.88
N PRO A 19 -11.88 -2.35 12.38
CA PRO A 19 -10.86 -1.64 11.61
C PRO A 19 -9.85 -2.59 10.96
N ARG A 20 -9.38 -2.27 9.74
CA ARG A 20 -8.46 -3.13 8.97
C ARG A 20 -7.16 -3.43 9.71
N ASP A 21 -6.66 -2.47 10.48
CA ASP A 21 -5.49 -2.63 11.35
C ASP A 21 -5.74 -3.68 12.44
N LYS A 22 -6.91 -3.66 13.10
CA LYS A 22 -7.27 -4.64 14.13
C LYS A 22 -7.45 -6.04 13.57
N VAL A 23 -8.07 -6.18 12.41
CA VAL A 23 -8.20 -7.48 11.71
C VAL A 23 -6.81 -8.01 11.32
N SER A 24 -5.91 -7.15 10.86
CA SER A 24 -4.53 -7.54 10.52
C SER A 24 -3.71 -7.92 11.75
N GLN A 25 -3.88 -7.22 12.88
CA GLN A 25 -3.28 -7.58 14.17
C GLN A 25 -3.82 -8.92 14.68
N ALA A 26 -5.11 -9.19 14.52
CA ALA A 26 -5.70 -10.48 14.91
C ALA A 26 -5.05 -11.64 14.16
N PHE A 27 -4.84 -11.52 12.84
CA PHE A 27 -4.07 -12.50 12.06
C PHE A 27 -2.68 -12.74 12.66
N TRP A 28 -1.96 -11.68 13.03
CA TRP A 28 -0.62 -11.82 13.61
C TRP A 28 -0.64 -12.56 14.95
N HIS A 29 -1.61 -12.28 15.80
CA HIS A 29 -1.76 -12.98 17.08
C HIS A 29 -2.06 -14.47 16.88
N GLU A 30 -2.93 -14.82 15.93
CA GLU A 30 -3.25 -16.21 15.61
C GLU A 30 -2.07 -16.94 14.96
N TRP A 31 -1.32 -16.26 14.08
CA TRP A 31 -0.07 -16.77 13.52
C TRP A 31 0.94 -17.13 14.61
N ARG A 32 1.12 -16.25 15.62
CA ARG A 32 2.02 -16.51 16.75
C ARG A 32 1.58 -17.64 17.66
N LYS A 33 0.28 -17.88 17.77
CA LYS A 33 -0.27 -19.02 18.53
C LYS A 33 -0.14 -20.34 17.75
N GLY A 34 0.22 -20.29 16.47
CA GLY A 34 0.26 -21.46 15.60
C GLY A 34 -1.12 -21.88 15.07
N ASN A 35 -2.10 -20.97 15.10
CA ASN A 35 -3.49 -21.25 14.70
C ASN A 35 -3.75 -20.98 13.20
N THR A 36 -2.73 -20.55 12.46
CA THR A 36 -2.80 -20.36 11.00
C THR A 36 -2.52 -21.64 10.23
N ILE A 37 -2.96 -21.70 8.97
CA ILE A 37 -2.74 -22.84 8.10
C ILE A 37 -1.46 -22.63 7.28
N PRO A 38 -0.46 -23.54 7.35
CA PRO A 38 0.74 -23.43 6.54
C PRO A 38 0.46 -23.75 5.08
N THR A 39 1.05 -22.97 4.18
CA THR A 39 1.04 -23.23 2.73
C THR A 39 2.44 -23.05 2.15
N PRO A 40 2.74 -23.56 0.94
CA PRO A 40 4.01 -23.29 0.27
C PRO A 40 4.30 -21.79 0.06
N ARG A 41 3.27 -20.94 0.10
CA ARG A 41 3.38 -19.48 -0.08
C ARG A 41 3.42 -18.71 1.27
N GLY A 42 3.43 -19.43 2.38
CA GLY A 42 3.40 -18.94 3.76
C GLY A 42 2.05 -19.14 4.44
N ASP A 43 2.00 -18.84 5.73
CA ASP A 43 0.83 -19.14 6.56
C ASP A 43 -0.35 -18.20 6.24
N VAL A 44 -1.56 -18.75 6.32
CA VAL A 44 -2.81 -18.07 5.95
C VAL A 44 -3.92 -18.32 6.98
N VAL A 45 -4.99 -17.53 6.86
CA VAL A 45 -6.32 -17.83 7.39
C VAL A 45 -7.30 -17.95 6.24
N TYR A 46 -8.48 -18.48 6.49
CA TYR A 46 -9.51 -18.66 5.47
C TYR A 46 -10.54 -17.54 5.52
N LEU A 47 -10.80 -16.93 4.36
CA LEU A 47 -11.95 -16.07 4.11
C LEU A 47 -13.10 -16.92 3.56
N ASP A 48 -14.13 -17.14 4.38
CA ASP A 48 -15.30 -17.92 4.00
C ASP A 48 -16.46 -17.01 3.56
N LEU A 49 -16.81 -17.10 2.27
CA LEU A 49 -17.90 -16.33 1.67
C LEU A 49 -19.14 -17.18 1.34
N ARG A 50 -19.10 -18.49 1.60
CA ARG A 50 -20.13 -19.46 1.17
C ARG A 50 -21.50 -19.17 1.75
N HIS A 51 -21.52 -18.62 2.96
CA HIS A 51 -22.73 -18.19 3.66
C HIS A 51 -23.54 -17.11 2.91
N LEU A 52 -22.94 -16.41 1.93
CA LEU A 52 -23.63 -15.41 1.10
C LEU A 52 -24.48 -16.05 -0.01
N GLY A 53 -24.19 -17.30 -0.38
CA GLY A 53 -24.84 -18.01 -1.48
C GLY A 53 -24.34 -17.61 -2.87
N GLU A 54 -24.34 -18.57 -3.80
CA GLU A 54 -23.80 -18.43 -5.16
C GLU A 54 -24.36 -17.21 -5.91
N LYS A 55 -25.69 -17.06 -5.91
CA LYS A 55 -26.37 -15.95 -6.60
C LYS A 55 -25.82 -14.59 -6.18
N LYS A 56 -25.65 -14.37 -4.87
CA LYS A 56 -25.16 -13.10 -4.33
C LYS A 56 -23.68 -12.89 -4.62
N LEU A 57 -22.88 -13.96 -4.57
CA LEU A 57 -21.45 -13.91 -4.91
C LEU A 57 -21.25 -13.50 -6.36
N LEU A 58 -21.98 -14.10 -7.30
CA LEU A 58 -21.85 -13.79 -8.73
C LEU A 58 -22.45 -12.44 -9.10
N GLU A 59 -23.48 -11.97 -8.38
CA GLU A 59 -24.08 -10.64 -8.61
C GLU A 59 -23.23 -9.51 -8.02
N ARG A 60 -22.72 -9.67 -6.79
CA ARG A 60 -22.12 -8.57 -6.01
C ARG A 60 -20.61 -8.64 -5.87
N LEU A 61 -20.01 -9.82 -5.97
CA LEU A 61 -18.57 -10.04 -5.82
C LEU A 61 -17.98 -10.87 -7.00
N PRO A 62 -18.38 -10.64 -8.27
CA PRO A 62 -17.94 -11.47 -9.39
C PRO A 62 -16.41 -11.44 -9.55
N PHE A 63 -15.81 -10.27 -9.37
CA PHE A 63 -14.37 -10.08 -9.54
C PHE A 63 -13.55 -10.89 -8.51
N ILE A 64 -14.00 -10.97 -7.26
CA ILE A 64 -13.33 -11.81 -6.24
C ILE A 64 -13.41 -13.29 -6.64
N CYS A 65 -14.57 -13.72 -7.17
CA CYS A 65 -14.76 -15.10 -7.62
C CYS A 65 -13.84 -15.45 -8.79
N GLU A 66 -13.72 -14.56 -9.77
CA GLU A 66 -12.83 -14.72 -10.92
C GLU A 66 -11.36 -14.78 -10.50
N LEU A 67 -10.92 -13.84 -9.65
CA LEU A 67 -9.52 -13.80 -9.18
C LEU A 67 -9.15 -15.04 -8.36
N ALA A 68 -10.03 -15.48 -7.45
CA ALA A 68 -9.80 -16.67 -6.64
C ALA A 68 -9.65 -17.92 -7.51
N LYS A 69 -10.52 -18.07 -8.51
CA LYS A 69 -10.45 -19.20 -9.46
C LYS A 69 -9.19 -19.14 -10.30
N ALA A 70 -8.87 -17.98 -10.87
CA ALA A 70 -7.77 -17.83 -11.83
C ALA A 70 -6.38 -17.93 -11.18
N TYR A 71 -6.18 -17.37 -9.99
CA TYR A 71 -4.84 -17.23 -9.39
C TYR A 71 -4.58 -18.16 -8.19
N VAL A 72 -5.65 -18.65 -7.56
CA VAL A 72 -5.58 -19.51 -6.37
C VAL A 72 -6.17 -20.89 -6.65
N GLY A 73 -6.96 -21.06 -7.72
CA GLY A 73 -7.63 -22.31 -8.05
C GLY A 73 -8.79 -22.64 -7.12
N VAL A 74 -9.34 -21.64 -6.42
CA VAL A 74 -10.41 -21.82 -5.42
C VAL A 74 -11.72 -21.23 -5.96
N ASP A 75 -12.80 -22.00 -5.88
CA ASP A 75 -14.16 -21.50 -6.13
C ASP A 75 -14.78 -21.00 -4.81
N PRO A 76 -14.95 -19.68 -4.60
CA PRO A 76 -15.45 -19.14 -3.34
C PRO A 76 -16.88 -19.55 -2.99
N VAL A 77 -17.63 -20.07 -3.97
CA VAL A 77 -18.96 -20.64 -3.76
C VAL A 77 -18.88 -21.96 -2.98
N LYS A 78 -17.79 -22.71 -3.15
CA LYS A 78 -17.64 -24.09 -2.63
C LYS A 78 -16.63 -24.18 -1.50
N GLU A 79 -15.56 -23.40 -1.59
CA GLU A 79 -14.39 -23.51 -0.73
C GLU A 79 -13.91 -22.13 -0.25
N PRO A 80 -13.37 -22.01 0.97
CA PRO A 80 -12.88 -20.74 1.48
C PRO A 80 -11.58 -20.30 0.81
N ILE A 81 -11.37 -18.98 0.70
CA ILE A 81 -10.19 -18.39 0.05
C ILE A 81 -9.05 -18.26 1.07
N PRO A 82 -7.84 -18.76 0.80
CA PRO A 82 -6.69 -18.52 1.67
C PRO A 82 -6.26 -17.04 1.56
N VAL A 83 -6.20 -16.34 2.70
CA VAL A 83 -5.83 -14.93 2.77
C VAL A 83 -4.83 -14.67 3.89
N ARG A 84 -4.06 -13.58 3.75
CA ARG A 84 -3.19 -13.04 4.79
C ARG A 84 -3.02 -11.52 4.61
N PRO A 85 -2.71 -10.77 5.67
CA PRO A 85 -2.32 -9.37 5.53
C PRO A 85 -1.10 -9.20 4.64
N THR A 86 -1.11 -8.16 3.81
CA THR A 86 0.02 -7.76 2.96
C THR A 86 0.22 -6.24 3.05
N ALA A 87 1.41 -5.77 2.66
CA ALA A 87 1.59 -4.34 2.41
C ALA A 87 0.60 -3.90 1.32
N HIS A 88 -0.07 -2.76 1.55
CA HIS A 88 -1.16 -2.30 0.68
C HIS A 88 -1.04 -0.84 0.28
N TYR A 89 -0.58 0.03 1.19
CA TYR A 89 -0.45 1.46 0.94
C TYR A 89 0.72 2.04 1.73
N THR A 90 1.44 2.99 1.13
CA THR A 90 2.55 3.70 1.77
C THR A 90 2.08 5.08 2.23
N MET A 91 1.97 5.30 3.54
CA MET A 91 1.57 6.60 4.10
C MET A 91 2.70 7.62 4.15
N GLY A 92 3.95 7.14 4.26
CA GLY A 92 5.13 8.00 4.17
C GLY A 92 5.41 8.38 2.72
N GLY A 93 6.40 9.24 2.50
CA GLY A 93 6.77 9.68 1.16
C GLY A 93 7.61 10.95 1.21
N ILE A 94 7.65 11.64 0.07
CA ILE A 94 8.29 12.93 -0.06
C ILE A 94 7.49 13.95 0.76
N GLU A 95 8.10 14.54 1.78
CA GLU A 95 7.48 15.57 2.61
C GLU A 95 7.11 16.79 1.75
N THR A 96 5.85 17.23 1.86
CA THR A 96 5.34 18.44 1.23
C THR A 96 4.66 19.35 2.25
N ASP A 97 4.62 20.63 1.95
CA ASP A 97 3.73 21.57 2.63
C ASP A 97 2.27 21.40 2.17
N GLN A 98 1.39 22.26 2.67
CA GLN A 98 -0.04 22.25 2.35
C GLN A 98 -0.33 22.62 0.88
N GLN A 99 0.64 23.16 0.15
CA GLN A 99 0.59 23.51 -1.27
C GLN A 99 1.18 22.40 -2.15
N CYS A 100 1.50 21.25 -1.57
CA CYS A 100 2.16 20.11 -2.22
C CYS A 100 3.61 20.39 -2.67
N GLU A 101 4.20 21.50 -2.23
CA GLU A 101 5.58 21.83 -2.56
C GLU A 101 6.52 21.15 -1.54
N THR A 102 7.61 20.59 -2.04
CA THR A 102 8.63 20.00 -1.19
C THR A 102 9.52 21.09 -0.56
N ARG A 103 10.47 20.66 0.27
CA ARG A 103 11.53 21.57 0.76
C ARG A 103 12.41 22.13 -0.38
N ILE A 104 12.45 21.44 -1.52
CA ILE A 104 13.08 21.93 -2.75
C ILE A 104 12.05 22.78 -3.49
N LYS A 105 12.32 24.09 -3.58
CA LYS A 105 11.40 25.04 -4.21
C LYS A 105 11.26 24.76 -5.70
N GLY A 106 10.02 24.71 -6.18
CA GLY A 106 9.67 24.30 -7.53
C GLY A 106 9.50 22.79 -7.75
N LEU A 107 9.81 21.95 -6.75
CA LEU A 107 9.53 20.53 -6.80
C LEU A 107 8.25 20.23 -6.02
N PHE A 108 7.28 19.60 -6.68
CA PHE A 108 5.99 19.20 -6.11
C PHE A 108 5.86 17.68 -6.09
N ALA A 109 5.16 17.14 -5.10
CA ALA A 109 4.88 15.71 -4.99
C ALA A 109 3.42 15.47 -4.56
N VAL A 110 2.75 14.50 -5.19
CA VAL A 110 1.34 14.21 -4.95
C VAL A 110 1.06 12.71 -5.04
N GLY A 111 0.12 12.23 -4.24
CA GLY A 111 -0.38 10.86 -4.27
C GLY A 111 0.44 9.97 -3.34
N GLU A 112 0.48 8.67 -3.61
CA GLU A 112 1.15 7.70 -2.73
C GLU A 112 2.67 7.92 -2.59
N CYS A 113 3.29 8.72 -3.48
CA CYS A 113 4.71 9.08 -3.33
C CYS A 113 4.96 10.23 -2.35
N SER A 114 3.92 10.97 -1.93
CA SER A 114 4.04 12.16 -1.09
C SER A 114 3.55 11.92 0.33
N SER A 115 4.02 12.77 1.24
CA SER A 115 3.58 12.85 2.62
C SER A 115 3.13 14.27 2.90
N VAL A 116 1.88 14.57 2.55
CA VAL A 116 1.20 15.85 2.83
C VAL A 116 0.65 15.92 4.27
N GLY A 117 0.79 14.84 5.04
CA GLY A 117 0.36 14.77 6.44
C GLY A 117 -1.12 14.41 6.63
N LEU A 118 -1.93 14.33 5.56
CA LEU A 118 -3.37 14.03 5.63
C LEU A 118 -3.66 12.68 6.31
N HIS A 119 -2.92 11.63 5.97
CA HIS A 119 -3.20 10.28 6.43
C HIS A 119 -2.66 9.94 7.82
N GLY A 120 -1.78 10.78 8.37
CA GLY A 120 -1.03 10.46 9.58
C GLY A 120 -0.40 9.06 9.50
N ALA A 121 -0.60 8.24 10.54
CA ALA A 121 -0.11 6.87 10.60
C ALA A 121 -1.10 5.81 10.05
N ASN A 122 -2.35 6.18 9.77
CA ASN A 122 -3.38 5.23 9.34
C ASN A 122 -4.38 5.89 8.37
N ARG A 123 -4.20 5.61 7.08
CA ARG A 123 -5.06 6.14 6.01
C ARG A 123 -6.47 5.54 6.10
N LEU A 124 -7.48 6.40 6.16
CA LEU A 124 -8.88 5.98 6.01
C LEU A 124 -9.13 5.36 4.62
N GLY A 125 -9.84 4.23 4.60
CA GLY A 125 -10.15 3.50 3.38
C GLY A 125 -10.82 4.38 2.32
N SER A 126 -10.53 4.12 1.05
CA SER A 126 -11.10 4.81 -0.12
C SER A 126 -10.68 6.27 -0.34
N ASN A 127 -9.85 6.87 0.52
CA ASN A 127 -9.44 8.27 0.35
C ASN A 127 -8.27 8.56 -0.62
N SER A 128 -7.37 7.63 -0.95
CA SER A 128 -6.19 7.91 -1.79
C SER A 128 -6.49 8.33 -3.22
N LEU A 129 -7.58 7.85 -3.82
CA LEU A 129 -7.95 8.33 -5.16
C LEU A 129 -8.49 9.76 -5.10
N ALA A 130 -9.32 10.05 -4.10
CA ALA A 130 -9.81 11.41 -3.87
C ALA A 130 -8.66 12.37 -3.54
N GLU A 131 -7.72 11.95 -2.70
CA GLU A 131 -6.48 12.67 -2.41
C GLU A 131 -5.71 12.96 -3.71
N LEU A 132 -5.42 11.93 -4.51
CA LEU A 132 -4.69 12.09 -5.76
C LEU A 132 -5.33 13.15 -6.68
N VAL A 133 -6.66 13.12 -6.82
CA VAL A 133 -7.38 14.07 -7.69
C VAL A 133 -7.37 15.48 -7.10
N VAL A 134 -7.64 15.62 -5.80
CA VAL A 134 -7.73 16.93 -5.14
C VAL A 134 -6.36 17.61 -5.07
N PHE A 135 -5.36 16.91 -4.52
CA PHE A 135 -4.01 17.46 -4.40
C PHE A 135 -3.30 17.52 -5.75
N GLY A 136 -3.67 16.67 -6.72
CA GLY A 136 -3.14 16.74 -8.08
C GLY A 136 -3.55 18.04 -8.76
N ARG A 137 -4.81 18.45 -8.60
CA ARG A 137 -5.27 19.76 -9.06
C ARG A 137 -4.54 20.90 -8.33
N LEU A 138 -4.49 20.86 -7.00
CA LEU A 138 -3.83 21.90 -6.20
C LEU A 138 -2.37 22.08 -6.61
N ALA A 139 -1.60 20.98 -6.66
CA ALA A 139 -0.20 21.01 -7.06
C ALA A 139 -0.02 21.53 -8.48
N GLY A 140 -0.92 21.18 -9.40
CA GLY A 140 -0.90 21.70 -10.78
C GLY A 140 -1.09 23.22 -10.83
N GLU A 141 -2.05 23.77 -10.08
CA GLU A 141 -2.29 25.22 -9.99
C GLU A 141 -1.09 25.95 -9.34
N GLN A 142 -0.49 25.37 -8.31
CA GLN A 142 0.69 25.93 -7.64
C GLN A 142 1.96 25.85 -8.50
N ALA A 143 2.17 24.72 -9.18
CA ALA A 143 3.28 24.53 -10.10
C ALA A 143 3.20 25.52 -11.28
N MET A 144 2.01 25.76 -11.82
CA MET A 144 1.79 26.77 -12.86
C MET A 144 2.13 28.18 -12.37
N THR A 145 1.68 28.54 -11.17
CA THR A 145 2.01 29.84 -10.54
C THR A 145 3.51 30.00 -10.33
N ARG A 146 4.18 28.95 -9.83
CA ARG A 146 5.63 28.92 -9.61
C ARG A 146 6.40 29.04 -10.93
N ALA A 147 5.97 28.32 -11.97
CA ALA A 147 6.60 28.36 -13.28
C ALA A 147 6.51 29.74 -13.93
N ALA A 148 5.40 30.46 -13.75
CA ALA A 148 5.24 31.83 -14.22
C ALA A 148 6.20 32.84 -13.55
N GLN A 149 6.74 32.49 -12.37
CA GLN A 149 7.71 33.30 -11.61
C GLN A 149 9.15 32.80 -11.76
N ALA A 150 9.38 31.75 -12.56
CA ALA A 150 10.70 31.19 -12.73
C ALA A 150 11.61 32.18 -13.48
N GLY A 151 12.81 32.40 -12.95
CA GLY A 151 13.84 33.20 -13.59
C GLY A 151 14.66 32.40 -14.61
N GLU A 152 15.69 33.05 -15.16
CA GLU A 152 16.64 32.38 -16.05
C GLU A 152 17.37 31.24 -15.35
N MET A 153 17.49 30.12 -16.05
CA MET A 153 18.16 28.92 -15.56
C MET A 153 19.59 28.85 -16.11
N ASN A 154 20.55 28.46 -15.27
CA ASN A 154 21.90 28.15 -15.73
C ASN A 154 21.92 26.74 -16.35
N VAL A 155 21.57 26.67 -17.63
CA VAL A 155 21.47 25.41 -18.38
C VAL A 155 22.80 24.64 -18.37
N ALA A 156 23.93 25.34 -18.55
CA ALA A 156 25.25 24.71 -18.55
C ALA A 156 25.58 24.02 -17.20
N ALA A 157 25.22 24.64 -16.08
CA ALA A 157 25.40 24.03 -14.76
C ALA A 157 24.48 22.82 -14.55
N LEU A 158 23.25 22.85 -15.08
CA LEU A 158 22.31 21.73 -15.01
C LEU A 158 22.78 20.55 -15.86
N ASP A 159 23.25 20.81 -17.08
CA ASP A 159 23.79 19.78 -17.97
C ASP A 159 25.03 19.11 -17.36
N ALA A 160 25.91 19.90 -16.73
CA ALA A 160 27.07 19.37 -16.02
C ALA A 160 26.67 18.45 -14.85
N GLN A 161 25.65 18.82 -14.06
CA GLN A 161 25.13 17.98 -12.98
C GLN A 161 24.47 16.71 -13.52
N ALA A 162 23.69 16.81 -14.60
CA ALA A 162 23.05 15.66 -15.23
C ALA A 162 24.10 14.66 -15.75
N ALA A 163 25.15 15.15 -16.40
CA ALA A 163 26.25 14.33 -16.89
C ALA A 163 27.02 13.63 -15.75
N ASP A 164 27.26 14.31 -14.63
CA ASP A 164 27.89 13.70 -13.45
C ASP A 164 27.04 12.57 -12.85
N VAL A 165 25.73 12.80 -12.71
CA VAL A 165 24.79 11.78 -12.23
C VAL A 165 24.73 10.58 -13.18
N GLU A 166 24.65 10.83 -14.49
CA GLU A 166 24.63 9.78 -15.51
C GLU A 166 25.91 8.96 -15.47
N LYS A 167 27.08 9.61 -15.35
CA LYS A 167 28.36 8.93 -15.21
C LYS A 167 28.39 8.04 -13.97
N ARG A 168 27.98 8.56 -12.81
CA ARG A 168 27.93 7.78 -11.56
C ARG A 168 27.02 6.56 -11.68
N LEU A 169 25.88 6.68 -12.35
CA LEU A 169 24.98 5.55 -12.58
C LEU A 169 25.60 4.51 -13.53
N LYS A 170 26.26 4.95 -14.61
CA LYS A 170 26.99 4.05 -15.52
C LYS A 170 28.11 3.32 -14.80
N ASP A 171 28.87 4.01 -13.96
CA ASP A 171 29.95 3.42 -13.19
C ASP A 171 29.42 2.36 -12.21
N LEU A 172 28.27 2.61 -11.56
CA LEU A 172 27.61 1.65 -10.68
C LEU A 172 27.08 0.42 -11.44
N VAL A 173 26.47 0.61 -12.61
CA VAL A 173 25.92 -0.48 -13.42
C VAL A 173 27.00 -1.35 -14.05
N ASN A 174 28.11 -0.73 -14.48
CA ASN A 174 29.25 -1.40 -15.10
C ASN A 174 30.30 -1.87 -14.08
N GLN A 175 30.02 -1.72 -12.78
CA GLN A 175 30.94 -2.11 -11.74
C GLN A 175 31.18 -3.62 -11.80
N GLU A 176 32.45 -4.02 -11.85
CA GLU A 176 32.82 -5.42 -11.66
C GLU A 176 32.78 -5.76 -10.16
N GLY A 177 32.04 -6.82 -9.83
CA GLY A 177 31.86 -7.28 -8.46
C GLY A 177 31.39 -8.73 -8.42
N ASN A 178 31.46 -9.33 -7.24
CA ASN A 178 31.01 -10.70 -6.99
C ASN A 178 29.60 -10.76 -6.37
N GLU A 179 28.96 -9.62 -6.16
CA GLU A 179 27.63 -9.51 -5.58
C GLU A 179 26.53 -9.65 -6.63
N ASN A 180 25.46 -10.36 -6.29
CA ASN A 180 24.31 -10.55 -7.17
C ASN A 180 23.16 -9.63 -6.74
N TRP A 181 22.81 -8.67 -7.59
CA TRP A 181 21.75 -7.69 -7.34
C TRP A 181 20.38 -8.32 -7.04
N ALA A 182 20.03 -9.42 -7.73
CA ALA A 182 18.79 -10.13 -7.48
C ALA A 182 18.79 -10.79 -6.10
N LYS A 183 19.92 -11.35 -5.68
CA LYS A 183 20.08 -11.94 -4.35
C LYS A 183 19.95 -10.87 -3.26
N ILE A 184 20.60 -9.72 -3.42
CA ILE A 184 20.50 -8.58 -2.48
C ILE A 184 19.05 -8.10 -2.35
N ARG A 185 18.37 -7.92 -3.49
CA ARG A 185 16.94 -7.53 -3.52
C ARG A 185 16.07 -8.55 -2.78
N ASP A 186 16.29 -9.83 -3.00
CA ASP A 186 15.50 -10.90 -2.39
C ASP A 186 15.78 -10.99 -0.88
N GLU A 187 17.03 -10.83 -0.45
CA GLU A 187 17.42 -10.75 0.96
C GLU A 187 16.78 -9.55 1.66
N MET A 188 16.79 -8.38 1.03
CA MET A 188 16.11 -7.19 1.51
C MET A 188 14.60 -7.44 1.66
N GLY A 189 13.96 -8.03 0.64
CA GLY A 189 12.54 -8.38 0.68
C GLY A 189 12.20 -9.37 1.79
N CYS A 190 13.04 -10.38 2.02
CA CYS A 190 12.92 -11.33 3.14
C CYS A 190 13.02 -10.64 4.50
N ARG A 191 13.96 -9.70 4.66
CA ARG A 191 14.13 -8.95 5.90
C ARG A 191 12.97 -8.00 6.16
N TRP A 192 12.44 -7.38 5.10
CA TRP A 192 11.28 -6.50 5.18
C TRP A 192 10.02 -7.25 5.63
N LYS A 193 9.77 -8.47 5.11
CA LYS A 193 8.67 -9.34 5.57
C LYS A 193 8.75 -9.63 7.07
N LYS A 194 9.96 -9.91 7.60
CA LYS A 194 10.17 -10.13 9.04
C LYS A 194 9.91 -8.86 9.87
N ALA A 195 10.31 -7.69 9.37
CA ALA A 195 10.13 -6.41 10.05
C ALA A 195 8.67 -5.92 10.05
N ALA A 196 7.95 -6.05 8.94
CA ALA A 196 6.55 -5.64 8.82
C ALA A 196 5.65 -6.41 9.80
N VAL A 197 5.90 -7.71 9.96
CA VAL A 197 5.28 -8.57 10.97
C VAL A 197 5.59 -8.09 12.40
N SER A 198 6.76 -7.49 12.64
CA SER A 198 7.15 -6.99 13.96
C SER A 198 6.60 -5.59 14.30
N ILE A 199 6.23 -4.76 13.32
CA ILE A 199 5.72 -3.39 13.55
C ILE A 199 4.26 -3.42 14.04
N ALA A 200 3.50 -4.47 13.71
CA ALA A 200 2.20 -4.75 14.32
C ALA A 200 2.24 -4.91 15.87
N ARG A 201 3.44 -4.91 16.47
CA ARG A 201 3.72 -4.96 17.93
C ARG A 201 3.48 -3.65 18.67
N ARG A 202 3.49 -2.49 18.01
CA ARG A 202 3.64 -1.17 18.67
C ARG A 202 2.52 -0.15 18.41
N SER A 203 1.48 -0.49 17.66
CA SER A 203 0.35 0.40 17.34
C SER A 203 -1.01 -0.12 17.81
#